data_AF-A0A6N1VC84-F1
#
_entry.id   AF-A0A6N1VC84-F1
#
_cell.length_a   1.000
_cell.length_b   1.000
_cell.length_c   1.000
_cell.angle_alpha   90.00
_cell.angle_beta   90.00
_cell.angle_gamma   90.00
#
_symmetry.space_group_name_H-M   'P 1'
#
loop_
_entity.id
_entity.type
_entity.pdbx_description
1 polymer ?
#
loop_
_entity_poly.entity_id
_entity_poly.type
_entity_poly.pdbx_seq_one_letter_code
_entity_poly.pdbx_strand_id
1 'polypeptide(L)'
;MAARTLSLSVEASRLITAVDRNFGESRVKNGKSQTTRRFPTDGRAFEVFREWVIELVQLGCGPEDSLFPPDTALNAPWMLALSSREPIEPWKTDAPVRRAFRRVCDHADLSYYNPHSARHYLRAIRDDFCRAAAERKAWSHNLGHEGGQITEDHYAKMTDDQRDDIFRRILARVMHTDEEKNLMLDYHEHLLIPGTPEFERAERLVEARRKRRRAGSCSQPTHRLPDIAPCMPAFCVPAD
;
A
#
# COMPACT_ATOMS: atom_id res chain seq x y z
N MET A 1 -1.18 -5.42 36.69
CA MET A 1 -0.54 -4.76 35.51
C MET A 1 -0.45 -5.69 34.30
N ALA A 2 0.14 -6.89 34.40
CA ALA A 2 0.37 -7.79 33.26
C ALA A 2 -0.88 -8.12 32.39
N ALA A 3 -2.04 -8.38 33.02
CA ALA A 3 -3.27 -8.67 32.28
C ALA A 3 -3.79 -7.48 31.44
N ARG A 4 -3.60 -6.24 31.92
CA ARG A 4 -4.00 -5.01 31.20
C ARG A 4 -3.06 -4.76 30.02
N THR A 5 -1.77 -4.98 30.20
CA THR A 5 -0.75 -4.89 29.13
C THR A 5 -1.00 -5.92 28.02
N LEU A 6 -1.32 -7.17 28.38
CA LEU A 6 -1.66 -8.22 27.41
C LEU A 6 -2.94 -7.89 26.64
N SER A 7 -3.97 -7.37 27.31
CA SER A 7 -5.23 -6.96 26.67
C SER A 7 -5.03 -5.83 25.67
N LEU A 8 -4.25 -4.80 26.01
CA LEU A 8 -3.92 -3.69 25.11
C LEU A 8 -3.11 -4.17 23.90
N SER A 9 -2.19 -5.12 24.11
CA SER A 9 -1.40 -5.71 23.02
C SER A 9 -2.25 -6.52 22.03
N VAL A 10 -3.27 -7.22 22.50
CA VAL A 10 -4.18 -8.00 21.64
C VAL A 10 -5.08 -7.06 20.84
N GLU A 11 -5.62 -6.03 21.48
CA GLU A 11 -6.52 -5.07 20.82
C GLU A 11 -5.78 -4.24 19.76
N ALA A 12 -4.60 -3.72 20.10
CA ALA A 12 -3.74 -3.05 19.12
C ALA A 12 -3.39 -3.98 17.95
N SER A 13 -3.07 -5.25 18.21
CA SER A 13 -2.78 -6.22 17.14
C SER A 13 -3.98 -6.49 16.23
N ARG A 14 -5.20 -6.55 16.79
CA ARG A 14 -6.44 -6.68 16.00
C ARG A 14 -6.68 -5.46 15.13
N LEU A 15 -6.52 -4.26 15.69
CA LEU A 15 -6.67 -3.00 14.97
C LEU A 15 -5.64 -2.85 13.86
N ILE A 16 -4.37 -3.14 14.15
CA ILE A 16 -3.30 -3.15 13.14
C ILE A 16 -3.64 -4.14 12.03
N THR A 17 -4.10 -5.34 12.37
CA THR A 17 -4.49 -6.35 11.37
C THR A 17 -5.69 -5.90 10.52
N ALA A 18 -6.66 -5.23 11.13
CA ALA A 18 -7.83 -4.70 10.43
C ALA A 18 -7.42 -3.60 9.44
N VAL A 19 -6.59 -2.63 9.89
CA VAL A 19 -6.09 -1.55 9.04
C VAL A 19 -5.13 -2.06 7.95
N ASP A 20 -4.31 -3.06 8.28
CA ASP A 20 -3.38 -3.69 7.34
C ASP A 20 -4.12 -4.34 6.16
N ARG A 21 -5.26 -4.97 6.43
CA ARG A 21 -6.13 -5.55 5.39
C ARG A 21 -6.84 -4.45 4.61
N ASN A 22 -7.43 -3.48 5.31
CA ASN A 22 -8.24 -2.41 4.72
C ASN A 22 -7.99 -1.06 5.42
N PHE A 23 -7.67 0.00 4.66
CA PHE A 23 -7.53 1.36 5.21
C PHE A 23 -8.89 2.06 5.49
N GLY A 24 -9.97 1.30 5.63
CA GLY A 24 -11.34 1.80 5.80
C GLY A 24 -12.01 2.21 4.47
N GLU A 25 -13.32 2.43 4.54
CA GLU A 25 -14.08 3.03 3.45
C GLU A 25 -14.07 4.55 3.60
N SER A 26 -13.67 5.25 2.54
CA SER A 26 -13.75 6.71 2.50
C SER A 26 -14.80 7.14 1.48
N ARG A 27 -15.58 8.17 1.82
CA ARG A 27 -16.42 8.85 0.82
C ARG A 27 -15.51 9.68 -0.08
N VAL A 28 -15.48 9.34 -1.36
CA VAL A 28 -14.82 10.15 -2.37
C VAL A 28 -15.76 11.24 -2.89
N LYS A 29 -15.18 12.23 -3.58
CA LYS A 29 -15.92 13.28 -4.29
C LYS A 29 -17.03 12.63 -5.14
N ASN A 30 -18.23 13.21 -5.11
CA ASN A 30 -19.46 12.72 -5.77
C ASN A 30 -20.18 11.55 -5.08
N GLY A 31 -19.93 11.33 -3.78
CA GLY A 31 -20.77 10.44 -2.95
C GLY A 31 -20.56 8.95 -3.16
N LYS A 32 -19.54 8.55 -3.94
CA LYS A 32 -19.11 7.15 -4.07
C LYS A 32 -18.27 6.74 -2.86
N SER A 33 -18.42 5.52 -2.40
CA SER A 33 -17.51 4.91 -1.43
C SER A 33 -16.39 4.21 -2.18
N GLN A 34 -15.15 4.37 -1.72
CA GLN A 34 -14.02 3.60 -2.21
C GLN A 34 -13.30 2.96 -1.03
N THR A 35 -13.04 1.66 -1.15
CA THR A 35 -12.15 0.96 -0.23
C THR A 35 -10.72 1.01 -0.76
N THR A 36 -9.81 1.55 0.05
CA THR A 36 -8.39 1.66 -0.28
C THR A 36 -7.60 0.55 0.42
N ARG A 37 -6.67 -0.04 -0.31
CA ARG A 37 -5.71 -1.04 0.16
C ARG A 37 -4.37 -0.39 0.45
N ARG A 38 -3.61 -1.03 1.33
CA ARG A 38 -2.24 -0.65 1.65
C ARG A 38 -1.39 -0.60 0.38
N PHE A 39 -0.69 0.51 0.14
CA PHE A 39 0.38 0.53 -0.86
C PHE A 39 1.62 -0.18 -0.31
N PRO A 40 2.35 -0.96 -1.12
CA PRO A 40 3.68 -1.42 -0.75
C PRO A 40 4.61 -0.20 -0.67
N THR A 41 5.07 0.10 0.53
CA THR A 41 6.11 1.09 0.79
C THR A 41 7.32 0.40 1.42
N ASP A 42 8.38 1.16 1.70
CA ASP A 42 9.65 0.77 2.31
C ASP A 42 9.56 0.23 3.76
N GLY A 43 8.38 -0.22 4.21
CA GLY A 43 8.16 -0.78 5.55
C GLY A 43 8.11 0.27 6.65
N ARG A 44 9.04 1.25 6.64
CA ARG A 44 9.19 2.26 7.69
C ARG A 44 7.92 3.09 7.91
N ALA A 45 7.28 3.53 6.83
CA ALA A 45 6.02 4.27 6.95
C ALA A 45 4.93 3.48 7.68
N PHE A 46 4.91 2.16 7.53
CA PHE A 46 3.94 1.31 8.21
C PHE A 46 4.33 0.99 9.66
N GLU A 47 5.63 0.93 9.97
CA GLU A 47 6.08 0.83 11.36
C GLU A 47 5.65 2.04 12.18
N VAL A 48 5.86 3.25 11.66
CA VAL A 48 5.41 4.49 12.32
C VAL A 48 3.89 4.48 12.49
N PHE A 49 3.16 4.02 11.47
CA PHE A 49 1.72 3.85 11.57
C PHE A 49 1.32 2.85 12.66
N ARG A 50 2.03 1.73 12.77
CA ARG A 50 1.80 0.71 13.80
C ARG A 50 2.05 1.25 15.20
N GLU A 51 3.17 1.95 15.39
CA GLU A 51 3.54 2.60 16.65
C GLU A 51 2.45 3.61 17.07
N TRP A 52 1.94 4.40 16.12
CA TRP A 52 0.84 5.33 16.36
C TRP A 52 -0.45 4.65 16.82
N VAL A 53 -0.87 3.55 16.19
CA VAL A 53 -2.07 2.79 16.61
C VAL A 53 -1.89 2.24 18.03
N ILE A 54 -0.69 1.76 18.38
CA ILE A 54 -0.39 1.29 19.73
C ILE A 54 -0.51 2.44 20.73
N GLU A 55 0.01 3.62 20.40
CA GLU A 55 -0.09 4.82 21.25
C GLU A 55 -1.55 5.22 21.46
N LEU A 56 -2.38 5.25 20.42
CA LEU A 56 -3.81 5.56 20.53
C LEU A 56 -4.53 4.59 21.48
N VAL A 57 -4.28 3.29 21.36
CA VAL A 57 -4.88 2.28 22.24
C VAL A 57 -4.42 2.48 23.70
N GLN A 58 -3.16 2.84 23.91
CA GLN A 58 -2.63 3.15 25.26
C GLN A 58 -3.26 4.41 25.86
N LEU A 59 -3.60 5.39 25.02
CA LEU A 59 -4.32 6.60 25.42
C LEU A 59 -5.82 6.33 25.71
N GLY A 60 -6.35 5.16 25.36
CA GLY A 60 -7.73 4.75 25.61
C GLY A 60 -8.64 4.86 24.39
N CYS A 61 -8.09 5.06 23.20
CA CYS A 61 -8.87 5.00 21.96
C CYS A 61 -9.27 3.55 21.65
N GLY A 62 -10.53 3.40 21.22
CA GLY A 62 -11.11 2.16 20.72
C GLY A 62 -11.25 2.14 19.19
N PRO A 63 -11.82 1.06 18.65
CA PRO A 63 -11.92 0.84 17.19
C PRO A 63 -12.82 1.81 16.44
N GLU A 64 -13.78 2.42 17.13
CA GLU A 64 -14.73 3.38 16.54
C GLU A 64 -14.19 4.81 16.54
N ASP A 65 -13.05 5.06 17.21
CA ASP A 65 -12.44 6.37 17.25
C ASP A 65 -11.68 6.69 15.96
N SER A 66 -11.58 7.97 15.63
CA SER A 66 -10.75 8.41 14.52
C SER A 66 -9.31 7.95 14.68
N LEU A 67 -8.77 7.38 13.61
CA LEU A 67 -7.37 7.01 13.48
C LEU A 67 -6.41 8.22 13.55
N PHE A 68 -6.93 9.42 13.27
CA PHE A 68 -6.21 10.69 13.43
C PHE A 68 -7.08 11.65 14.23
N PRO A 69 -7.12 11.53 15.56
CA PRO A 69 -7.90 12.39 16.44
C PRO A 69 -7.55 13.87 16.27
N PRO A 70 -8.51 14.79 16.45
CA PRO A 70 -8.24 16.21 16.50
C PRO A 70 -7.34 16.60 17.68
N ASP A 71 -6.56 17.67 17.49
CA ASP A 71 -5.69 18.24 18.52
C ASP A 71 -6.46 18.50 19.83
N THR A 72 -7.75 18.86 19.76
CA THR A 72 -8.60 19.05 20.94
C THR A 72 -8.79 17.78 21.77
N ALA A 73 -8.81 16.61 21.14
CA ALA A 73 -8.89 15.32 21.81
C ALA A 73 -7.51 14.91 22.37
N LEU A 74 -6.45 15.08 21.56
CA LEU A 74 -5.08 14.73 21.97
C LEU A 74 -4.54 15.62 23.10
N ASN A 75 -4.93 16.90 23.15
CA ASN A 75 -4.54 17.84 24.20
C ASN A 75 -5.30 17.62 25.52
N ALA A 76 -6.24 16.68 25.56
CA ALA A 76 -6.94 16.27 26.77
C ALA A 76 -6.95 14.74 26.92
N PRO A 77 -5.78 14.10 27.14
CA PRO A 77 -5.66 12.64 27.15
C PRO A 77 -6.56 11.94 28.18
N TRP A 78 -6.88 12.62 29.28
CA TRP A 78 -7.79 12.09 30.30
C TRP A 78 -9.20 11.81 29.74
N MET A 79 -9.66 12.56 28.73
CA MET A 79 -10.94 12.31 28.07
C MET A 79 -10.89 11.02 27.25
N LEU A 80 -9.75 10.72 26.62
CA LEU A 80 -9.57 9.53 25.80
C LEU A 80 -9.78 8.24 26.61
N ALA A 81 -9.41 8.26 27.89
CA ALA A 81 -9.53 7.13 28.81
C ALA A 81 -10.93 6.93 29.45
N LEU A 82 -11.89 7.84 29.21
CA LEU A 82 -13.24 7.71 29.77
C LEU A 82 -14.03 6.60 29.06
N SER A 83 -14.55 5.64 29.82
CA SER A 83 -15.25 4.47 29.26
C SER A 83 -16.64 4.76 28.69
N SER A 84 -17.23 5.93 28.97
CA SER A 84 -18.61 6.30 28.62
C SER A 84 -18.68 7.51 27.69
N ARG A 85 -17.65 7.78 26.90
CA ARG A 85 -17.65 8.88 25.94
C ARG A 85 -18.15 8.44 24.57
N GLU A 86 -18.63 9.41 23.80
CA GLU A 86 -18.88 9.24 22.38
C GLU A 86 -17.57 8.95 21.61
N PRO A 87 -17.64 8.26 20.46
CA PRO A 87 -16.49 8.06 19.58
C PRO A 87 -15.85 9.39 19.16
N ILE A 88 -14.53 9.40 19.01
CA ILE A 88 -13.80 10.58 18.57
C ILE A 88 -14.01 10.74 17.08
N GLU A 89 -14.71 11.79 16.72
CA GLU A 89 -14.90 12.17 15.32
C GLU A 89 -13.58 12.57 14.64
N PRO A 90 -13.42 12.26 13.34
CA PRO A 90 -12.26 12.68 12.56
C PRO A 90 -12.24 14.19 12.32
N TRP A 91 -11.14 14.69 11.76
CA TRP A 91 -11.07 16.06 11.29
C TRP A 91 -12.18 16.39 10.28
N LYS A 92 -12.85 17.53 10.48
CA LYS A 92 -13.88 18.04 9.57
C LYS A 92 -13.33 18.67 8.29
N THR A 93 -12.01 18.94 8.25
CA THR A 93 -11.34 19.62 7.13
C THR A 93 -9.98 18.98 6.85
N ASP A 94 -9.40 19.25 5.68
CA ASP A 94 -8.06 18.80 5.29
C ASP A 94 -6.93 19.68 5.88
N ALA A 95 -7.27 20.79 6.53
CA ALA A 95 -6.31 21.75 7.08
C ALA A 95 -5.30 21.12 8.07
N PRO A 96 -5.68 20.19 8.97
CA PRO A 96 -4.72 19.52 9.85
C PRO A 96 -3.67 18.72 9.10
N VAL A 97 -4.06 18.00 8.03
CA VAL A 97 -3.13 17.26 7.18
C VAL A 97 -2.14 18.21 6.52
N ARG A 98 -2.61 19.33 5.96
CA ARG A 98 -1.74 20.36 5.37
C ARG A 98 -0.75 20.94 6.37
N ARG A 99 -1.21 21.22 7.61
CA ARG A 99 -0.33 21.70 8.69
C ARG A 99 0.71 20.67 9.08
N ALA A 100 0.35 19.38 9.14
CA ALA A 100 1.30 18.31 9.43
C ALA A 100 2.39 18.23 8.37
N PHE A 101 2.03 18.22 7.08
CA PHE A 101 2.99 18.25 5.98
C PHE A 101 3.92 19.47 6.05
N ARG A 102 3.37 20.65 6.33
CA ARG A 102 4.17 21.89 6.46
C ARG A 102 5.17 21.78 7.61
N ARG A 103 4.73 21.39 8.80
CA ARG A 103 5.60 21.22 9.97
C ARG A 103 6.75 20.26 9.71
N VAL A 104 6.49 19.14 9.04
CA VAL A 104 7.53 18.15 8.70
C VAL A 104 8.52 18.71 7.68
N CYS A 105 8.04 19.42 6.64
CA CYS A 105 8.93 20.06 5.66
C CYS A 105 9.80 21.12 6.33
N ASP A 106 9.21 22.00 7.15
CA ASP A 106 9.93 23.07 7.85
C ASP A 106 10.98 22.48 8.80
N HIS A 107 10.65 21.42 9.54
CA HIS A 107 11.58 20.74 10.45
C HIS A 107 12.74 20.05 9.72
N ALA A 108 12.51 19.57 8.50
CA ALA A 108 13.51 18.91 7.66
C ALA A 108 14.27 19.89 6.74
N ASP A 109 14.04 21.20 6.85
CA ASP A 109 14.58 22.23 5.96
C ASP A 109 14.29 21.95 4.46
N LEU A 110 13.10 21.42 4.19
CA LEU A 110 12.62 21.10 2.85
C LEU A 110 11.62 22.15 2.36
N SER A 111 11.60 22.38 1.06
CA SER A 111 10.50 23.09 0.42
C SER A 111 9.16 22.40 0.72
N TYR A 112 8.09 23.19 0.88
CA TYR A 112 6.77 22.66 1.25
C TYR A 112 6.22 21.68 0.20
N TYR A 113 6.15 20.41 0.57
CA TYR A 113 5.37 19.38 -0.13
C TYR A 113 3.95 19.36 0.40
N ASN A 114 2.96 19.43 -0.49
CA ASN A 114 1.55 19.38 -0.10
C ASN A 114 1.04 17.92 -0.06
N PRO A 115 -0.14 17.64 0.50
CA PRO A 115 -0.66 16.26 0.56
C PRO A 115 -0.79 15.55 -0.80
N HIS A 116 -1.00 16.29 -1.91
CA HIS A 116 -1.01 15.68 -3.24
C HIS A 116 0.39 15.22 -3.69
N SER A 117 1.47 15.80 -3.16
CA SER A 117 2.84 15.32 -3.43
C SER A 117 3.01 13.86 -3.02
N ALA A 118 2.40 13.41 -1.91
CA ALA A 118 2.40 11.99 -1.53
C ALA A 118 1.67 11.12 -2.57
N ARG A 119 0.54 11.61 -3.10
CA ARG A 119 -0.18 10.91 -4.19
C ARG A 119 0.64 10.84 -5.48
N HIS A 120 1.34 11.91 -5.83
CA HIS A 120 2.24 11.95 -6.99
C HIS A 120 3.40 10.97 -6.82
N TYR A 121 3.98 10.91 -5.63
CA TYR A 121 4.99 9.92 -5.28
C TYR A 121 4.48 8.49 -5.47
N LEU A 122 3.31 8.15 -4.91
CA LEU A 122 2.69 6.84 -5.11
C LEU A 122 2.39 6.51 -6.58
N ARG A 123 2.10 7.53 -7.41
CA ARG A 123 1.94 7.34 -8.86
C ARG A 123 3.29 7.07 -9.54
N ALA A 124 4.34 7.77 -9.13
CA ALA A 124 5.68 7.65 -9.71
C ALA A 124 6.33 6.29 -9.43
N ILE A 125 6.20 5.77 -8.21
CA ILE A 125 6.80 4.48 -7.81
C ILE A 125 6.02 3.26 -8.32
N ARG A 126 4.87 3.45 -9.00
CA ARG A 126 3.98 2.36 -9.43
C ARG A 126 4.74 1.27 -10.17
N ASP A 127 5.58 1.64 -11.13
CA ASP A 127 6.23 0.68 -12.04
C ASP A 127 7.39 -0.07 -11.37
N ASP A 128 7.89 0.42 -10.22
CA ASP A 128 8.80 -0.34 -9.36
C ASP A 128 8.09 -1.53 -8.71
N PHE A 129 6.79 -1.39 -8.48
CA PHE A 129 5.96 -2.38 -7.81
C PHE A 129 5.10 -3.22 -8.74
N CYS A 130 4.62 -2.70 -9.87
CA CYS A 130 3.66 -3.38 -10.74
C CYS A 130 4.32 -3.97 -11.98
N ARG A 131 4.17 -5.29 -12.20
CA ARG A 131 4.77 -6.00 -13.33
C ARG A 131 3.81 -6.24 -14.49
N ALA A 132 2.50 -6.28 -14.22
CA ALA A 132 1.47 -6.55 -15.23
C ALA A 132 0.48 -5.39 -15.36
N ALA A 133 -0.20 -5.29 -16.51
CA ALA A 133 -1.23 -4.28 -16.76
C ALA A 133 -2.33 -4.30 -15.70
N ALA A 134 -2.82 -5.48 -15.32
CA ALA A 134 -3.79 -5.65 -14.24
C ALA A 134 -3.30 -5.08 -12.89
N GLU A 135 -2.01 -5.21 -12.56
CA GLU A 135 -1.44 -4.64 -11.33
C GLU A 135 -1.42 -3.10 -11.38
N ARG A 136 -1.07 -2.51 -12.54
CA ARG A 136 -1.12 -1.05 -12.75
C ARG A 136 -2.53 -0.49 -12.70
N LYS A 137 -3.50 -1.24 -13.24
CA LYS A 137 -4.92 -0.90 -13.18
C LYS A 137 -5.43 -0.93 -11.74
N ALA A 138 -5.14 -2.00 -10.99
CA ALA A 138 -5.46 -2.10 -9.56
C ALA A 138 -4.85 -0.96 -8.75
N TRP A 139 -3.57 -0.64 -8.99
CA TRP A 139 -2.87 0.49 -8.35
C TRP A 139 -3.54 1.83 -8.62
N SER A 140 -3.90 2.08 -9.88
CA SER A 140 -4.54 3.34 -10.30
C SER A 140 -5.95 3.48 -9.71
N HIS A 141 -6.70 2.37 -9.66
CA HIS A 141 -7.98 2.33 -8.97
C HIS A 141 -7.82 2.63 -7.48
N ASN A 142 -6.82 2.04 -6.82
CA ASN A 142 -6.53 2.26 -5.40
C ASN A 142 -6.16 3.71 -5.05
N LEU A 143 -5.62 4.47 -6.01
CA LEU A 143 -5.35 5.92 -5.89
C LEU A 143 -6.61 6.79 -6.01
N GLY A 144 -7.78 6.22 -6.30
CA GLY A 144 -9.03 6.96 -6.50
C GLY A 144 -9.14 7.63 -7.87
N HIS A 145 -8.38 7.18 -8.87
CA HIS A 145 -8.59 7.60 -10.26
C HIS A 145 -9.60 6.67 -10.94
N GLU A 146 -10.87 7.09 -10.99
CA GLU A 146 -11.85 6.52 -11.94
C GLU A 146 -11.79 7.21 -13.32
N GLY A 147 -11.13 8.36 -13.45
CA GLY A 147 -11.12 9.16 -14.68
C GLY A 147 -9.72 9.54 -15.12
N GLY A 148 -9.29 8.99 -16.26
CA GLY A 148 -8.06 9.38 -16.94
C GLY A 148 -7.55 8.32 -17.90
N GLN A 149 -8.20 8.20 -19.06
CA GLN A 149 -7.69 7.67 -20.34
C GLN A 149 -6.42 6.81 -20.24
N ILE A 150 -6.61 5.49 -20.15
CA ILE A 150 -5.71 4.55 -20.81
C ILE A 150 -6.60 3.49 -21.46
N THR A 151 -6.43 3.36 -22.76
CA THR A 151 -6.98 2.42 -23.72
C THR A 151 -6.96 0.97 -23.20
N GLU A 152 -7.89 0.59 -22.33
CA GLU A 152 -8.03 -0.79 -21.86
C GLU A 152 -9.51 -1.18 -21.71
N ASP A 153 -10.30 -0.93 -22.76
CA ASP A 153 -11.67 -1.45 -22.92
C ASP A 153 -11.72 -2.99 -23.01
N HIS A 154 -10.55 -3.67 -23.02
CA HIS A 154 -10.44 -5.12 -23.16
C HIS A 154 -10.37 -5.91 -21.85
N TYR A 155 -10.26 -5.28 -20.69
CA TYR A 155 -10.33 -5.99 -19.40
C TYR A 155 -11.62 -5.63 -18.66
N ALA A 156 -12.48 -6.63 -18.49
CA ALA A 156 -13.71 -6.59 -17.69
C ALA A 156 -13.53 -5.79 -16.39
N LYS A 157 -14.61 -5.15 -15.92
CA LYS A 157 -14.63 -4.39 -14.66
C LYS A 157 -13.93 -5.19 -13.56
N MET A 158 -12.84 -4.64 -13.02
CA MET A 158 -12.06 -5.27 -11.95
C MET A 158 -12.92 -5.24 -10.68
N THR A 159 -13.18 -6.41 -10.10
CA THR A 159 -13.92 -6.52 -8.83
C THR A 159 -13.03 -6.16 -7.65
N ASP A 160 -13.63 -5.85 -6.50
CA ASP A 160 -12.87 -5.60 -5.27
C ASP A 160 -12.06 -6.83 -4.84
N ASP A 161 -12.61 -8.04 -4.95
CA ASP A 161 -11.88 -9.29 -4.65
C ASP A 161 -10.65 -9.48 -5.53
N GLN A 162 -10.75 -9.14 -6.82
CA GLN A 162 -9.62 -9.19 -7.74
C GLN A 162 -8.55 -8.17 -7.36
N ARG A 163 -8.96 -6.96 -6.98
CA ARG A 163 -8.04 -5.93 -6.49
C ARG A 163 -7.33 -6.41 -5.22
N ASP A 164 -8.04 -7.07 -4.32
CA ASP A 164 -7.50 -7.59 -3.06
C ASP A 164 -6.45 -8.66 -3.29
N ASP A 165 -6.74 -9.60 -4.19
CA ASP A 165 -5.77 -10.63 -4.54
C ASP A 165 -4.51 -10.03 -5.18
N ILE A 166 -4.69 -9.04 -6.05
CA ILE A 166 -3.58 -8.31 -6.67
C ILE A 166 -2.72 -7.61 -5.62
N PHE A 167 -3.31 -6.84 -4.70
CA PHE A 167 -2.54 -6.14 -3.67
C PHE A 167 -1.87 -7.13 -2.70
N ARG A 168 -2.53 -8.23 -2.32
CA ARG A 168 -1.92 -9.30 -1.50
C ARG A 168 -0.68 -9.88 -2.18
N ARG A 169 -0.75 -10.16 -3.49
CA ARG A 169 0.39 -10.66 -4.27
C ARG A 169 1.53 -9.63 -4.40
N ILE A 170 1.19 -8.36 -4.62
CA ILE A 170 2.19 -7.29 -4.71
C ILE A 170 2.91 -7.15 -3.36
N LEU A 171 2.18 -7.11 -2.24
CA LEU A 171 2.77 -7.04 -0.90
C LEU A 171 3.65 -8.26 -0.59
N ALA A 172 3.17 -9.47 -0.86
CA ALA A 172 3.96 -10.71 -0.68
C ALA A 172 5.26 -10.74 -1.51
N ARG A 173 5.34 -9.95 -2.58
CA ARG A 173 6.56 -9.78 -3.39
C ARG A 173 7.53 -8.75 -2.78
N VAL A 174 7.01 -7.74 -2.09
CA VAL A 174 7.78 -6.60 -1.56
C VAL A 174 8.33 -6.87 -0.17
N MET A 175 7.66 -7.70 0.63
CA MET A 175 8.07 -8.08 1.99
C MET A 175 9.37 -8.90 2.09
N HIS A 176 10.20 -8.96 1.05
CA HIS A 176 11.60 -9.37 1.23
C HIS A 176 12.35 -8.12 1.70
N THR A 177 12.87 -8.13 2.92
CA THR A 177 13.65 -7.00 3.45
C THR A 177 14.86 -6.72 2.55
N ASP A 178 15.44 -5.53 2.60
CA ASP A 178 16.66 -5.26 1.82
C ASP A 178 17.81 -6.21 2.21
N GLU A 179 17.85 -6.64 3.47
CA GLU A 179 18.72 -7.71 3.95
C GLU A 179 18.42 -9.06 3.26
N GLU A 180 17.15 -9.44 3.10
CA GLU A 180 16.77 -10.67 2.40
C GLU A 180 17.02 -10.59 0.89
N LYS A 181 16.88 -9.40 0.28
CA LYS A 181 17.27 -9.15 -1.10
C LYS A 181 18.78 -9.27 -1.28
N ASN A 182 19.57 -8.68 -0.37
CA ASN A 182 21.02 -8.76 -0.39
C ASN A 182 21.47 -10.20 -0.17
N LEU A 183 20.90 -10.92 0.81
CA LEU A 183 21.18 -12.35 1.01
C LEU A 183 20.87 -13.19 -0.24
N MET A 184 19.75 -12.94 -0.92
CA MET A 184 19.43 -13.61 -2.18
C MET A 184 20.42 -13.24 -3.30
N LEU A 185 20.92 -12.00 -3.34
CA LEU A 185 21.92 -11.55 -4.29
C LEU A 185 23.28 -12.21 -4.01
N ASP A 186 23.76 -12.13 -2.77
CA ASP A 186 25.00 -12.74 -2.28
C ASP A 186 25.01 -14.25 -2.52
N TYR A 187 23.86 -14.92 -2.35
CA TYR A 187 23.70 -16.34 -2.68
C TYR A 187 23.88 -16.63 -4.17
N HIS A 188 23.35 -15.78 -5.06
CA HIS A 188 23.49 -15.94 -6.51
C HIS A 188 24.88 -15.56 -7.01
N GLU A 189 25.55 -14.63 -6.34
CA GLU A 189 26.93 -14.23 -6.61
C GLU A 189 27.95 -15.17 -5.95
N HIS A 190 27.50 -16.22 -5.27
CA HIS A 190 28.34 -17.20 -4.56
C HIS A 190 29.23 -16.59 -3.47
N LEU A 191 28.78 -15.48 -2.87
CA LEU A 191 29.48 -14.78 -1.79
C LEU A 191 29.21 -15.40 -0.41
N LEU A 192 28.17 -16.24 -0.29
CA LEU A 192 27.84 -16.95 0.95
C LEU A 192 28.55 -18.31 1.02
N ILE A 193 29.06 -18.65 2.21
CA ILE A 193 29.75 -19.92 2.47
C ILE A 193 28.69 -21.03 2.68
N PRO A 194 28.73 -22.15 1.92
CA PRO A 194 27.80 -23.25 2.10
C PRO A 194 27.80 -23.79 3.53
N GLY A 195 26.60 -24.01 4.08
CA GLY A 195 26.40 -24.52 5.45
C GLY A 195 26.41 -23.46 6.56
N THR A 196 26.53 -22.17 6.22
CA THR A 196 26.28 -21.11 7.22
C THR A 196 24.78 -20.79 7.36
N PRO A 197 24.35 -20.22 8.50
CA PRO A 197 22.96 -19.81 8.70
C PRO A 197 22.45 -18.83 7.62
N GLU A 198 23.32 -17.94 7.14
CA GLU A 198 23.03 -16.98 6.09
C GLU A 198 22.82 -17.68 4.74
N PHE A 199 23.68 -18.66 4.41
CA PHE A 199 23.55 -19.47 3.19
C PHE A 199 22.25 -20.26 3.20
N GLU A 200 21.93 -20.95 4.29
CA GLU A 200 20.68 -21.71 4.40
C GLU A 200 19.44 -20.80 4.36
N ARG A 201 19.51 -19.62 4.97
CA ARG A 201 18.44 -18.63 4.92
C ARG A 201 18.24 -18.12 3.50
N ALA A 202 19.31 -17.78 2.81
CA ALA A 202 19.26 -17.32 1.43
C ALA A 202 18.78 -18.42 0.46
N GLU A 203 19.22 -19.67 0.65
CA GLU A 203 18.77 -20.83 -0.12
C GLU A 203 17.25 -20.99 0.00
N ARG A 204 16.70 -20.98 1.23
CA ARG A 204 15.25 -21.03 1.46
C ARG A 204 14.50 -19.90 0.76
N LEU A 205 15.03 -18.67 0.79
CA LEU A 205 14.41 -17.51 0.13
C LEU A 205 14.39 -17.67 -1.40
N VAL A 206 15.51 -18.13 -1.98
CA VAL A 206 15.65 -18.39 -3.42
C VAL A 206 14.74 -19.54 -3.87
N GLU A 207 14.67 -20.64 -3.12
CA GLU A 207 13.78 -21.76 -3.40
C GLU A 207 12.31 -21.36 -3.34
N ALA A 208 11.92 -20.61 -2.31
CA ALA A 208 10.57 -20.08 -2.19
C ALA A 208 10.21 -19.18 -3.40
N ARG A 209 11.16 -18.38 -3.88
CA ARG A 209 11.00 -17.56 -5.10
C ARG A 209 10.86 -18.41 -6.35
N ARG A 210 11.67 -19.46 -6.50
CA ARG A 210 11.59 -20.41 -7.63
C ARG A 210 10.24 -21.13 -7.65
N LYS A 211 9.76 -21.59 -6.49
CA LYS A 211 8.43 -22.22 -6.33
C LYS A 211 7.30 -21.28 -6.72
N ARG A 212 7.34 -20.01 -6.27
CA ARG A 212 6.37 -18.98 -6.66
C ARG A 212 6.37 -18.70 -8.17
N ARG A 213 7.55 -18.61 -8.80
CA ARG A 213 7.66 -18.44 -10.26
C ARG A 213 7.05 -19.60 -11.03
N ARG A 214 7.32 -20.84 -10.60
CA ARG A 214 6.75 -22.07 -11.21
C ARG A 214 5.23 -22.14 -11.03
N ALA A 215 4.72 -21.75 -9.87
CA ALA A 215 3.28 -21.68 -9.62
C ALA A 215 2.59 -20.60 -10.47
N GLY A 216 3.23 -19.44 -10.66
CA GLY A 216 2.70 -18.35 -11.48
C GLY A 216 2.83 -18.54 -12.99
N SER A 217 3.68 -19.46 -13.47
CA SER A 217 3.80 -19.79 -14.90
C SER A 217 2.79 -20.82 -15.39
N CYS A 218 2.01 -21.44 -14.49
CA CYS A 218 1.04 -22.49 -14.84
C CYS A 218 -0.32 -21.93 -15.33
N SER A 219 -0.46 -20.61 -15.49
CA SER A 219 -1.72 -19.96 -15.89
C SER A 219 -1.54 -18.95 -17.02
N GLN A 220 -0.82 -19.31 -18.09
CA GLN A 220 -0.97 -18.62 -19.38
C GLN A 220 -1.63 -19.55 -20.38
N PRO A 221 -2.86 -19.25 -20.86
CA PRO A 221 -3.32 -19.82 -22.11
C PRO A 221 -2.40 -19.29 -23.20
N THR A 222 -1.80 -20.19 -23.97
CA THR A 222 -1.05 -19.84 -25.18
C THR A 222 -2.02 -19.23 -26.18
N HIS A 223 -2.17 -17.90 -26.17
CA HIS A 223 -2.90 -17.22 -27.23
C HIS A 223 -1.99 -17.18 -28.46
N ARG A 224 -2.31 -18.00 -29.46
CA ARG A 224 -1.81 -17.85 -30.82
C ARG A 224 -2.17 -16.42 -31.28
N LEU A 225 -1.17 -15.62 -31.64
CA LEU A 225 -1.38 -14.35 -32.32
C LEU A 225 -2.06 -14.63 -33.67
N PRO A 226 -3.14 -13.94 -34.05
CA PRO A 226 -3.60 -13.98 -35.43
C PRO A 226 -2.65 -13.16 -36.32
N ASP A 227 -2.43 -13.66 -37.54
CA ASP A 227 -1.60 -13.04 -38.57
C ASP A 227 -1.96 -11.57 -38.80
N ILE A 228 -0.96 -10.70 -38.65
CA ILE A 228 -1.03 -9.28 -39.01
C ILE A 228 -0.70 -9.19 -40.51
N ALA A 229 -1.69 -8.90 -41.34
CA ALA A 229 -1.45 -8.43 -42.70
C ALA A 229 -0.87 -7.00 -42.65
N PRO A 230 0.19 -6.69 -43.41
CA PRO A 230 0.76 -5.34 -43.44
C PRO A 230 -0.10 -4.43 -44.33
N CYS A 231 -0.79 -3.46 -43.73
CA CYS A 231 -1.39 -2.35 -44.47
C CYS A 231 -0.36 -1.20 -44.50
N MET A 232 0.31 -1.04 -45.65
CA MET A 232 1.18 0.12 -45.92
C MET A 232 0.34 1.38 -46.24
N PRO A 233 0.87 2.58 -45.96
CA PRO A 233 0.14 3.84 -46.08
C PRO A 233 0.13 4.36 -47.53
N ALA A 234 -1.04 4.72 -48.05
CA ALA A 234 -1.17 5.52 -49.26
C ALA A 234 -1.27 7.00 -48.88
N PHE A 235 -0.25 7.75 -49.28
CA PHE A 235 -0.26 9.21 -49.46
C PHE A 235 -1.44 9.64 -50.33
N CYS A 236 -2.17 10.68 -49.91
CA CYS A 236 -2.87 11.61 -50.81
C CYS A 236 -3.04 12.96 -50.08
N VAL A 237 -2.32 13.97 -50.57
CA VAL A 237 -2.53 15.40 -50.30
C VAL A 237 -3.63 15.87 -51.26
N PRO A 238 -4.67 16.61 -50.83
CA PRO A 238 -5.48 17.40 -51.75
C PRO A 238 -4.86 18.79 -51.94
N ALA A 239 -4.70 19.16 -53.20
CA ALA A 239 -4.53 20.53 -53.65
C ALA A 239 -5.89 21.25 -53.62
N ASP A 240 -5.93 22.41 -52.98
CA ASP A 240 -6.41 23.71 -53.48
C ASP A 240 -6.52 24.72 -52.32
#